data_AF-A0A1Q4FEQ0-F1
#
_entry.id   AF-A0A1Q4FEQ0-F1
#
_cell.length_a   1.000
_cell.length_b   1.000
_cell.length_c   1.000
_cell.angle_alpha   90.00
_cell.angle_beta   90.00
_cell.angle_gamma   90.00
#
_symmetry.space_group_name_H-M   'P 1'
#
loop_
_entity.id
_entity.type
_entity.pdbx_description
1 polymer ?
#
loop_
_entity_poly.entity_id
_entity_poly.type
_entity_poly.pdbx_seq_one_letter_code
_entity_poly.pdbx_strand_id
1 'polypeptide(L)'
;MRCIFLAIPILTLASCGANKYLTSSTKAADIASVNYFTPLCYIQYIEKGNKAAFSDSLSEISQSKVDSILAVKKTSFRLSEKIVLDNDTLKQKIERELAYLVRLITQRKKLEGIPLTPTIDSILKSGSQRFALATVATGFGRRKGNYGGQVAKGAAIGILTLGMAVPTPVKSNVTLYAFIFDAQKNEIAYYKKSLPVEKEPTDEKAIEKQLTGLFEGYLY
;
A
#
# COMPACT_ATOMS: atom_id res chain seq x y z
N MET A 1 -58.28 -17.22 -22.28
CA MET A 1 -56.88 -17.60 -22.05
C MET A 1 -55.99 -16.40 -22.39
N ARG A 2 -55.39 -15.77 -21.38
CA ARG A 2 -54.39 -14.70 -21.56
C ARG A 2 -53.25 -14.96 -20.59
N CYS A 3 -52.17 -15.56 -21.08
CA CYS A 3 -50.92 -15.68 -20.35
C CYS A 3 -50.17 -14.34 -20.47
N ILE A 4 -50.08 -13.60 -19.36
CA ILE A 4 -49.21 -12.43 -19.24
C ILE A 4 -47.82 -12.97 -18.86
N PHE A 5 -46.90 -12.95 -19.82
CA PHE A 5 -45.48 -13.17 -19.55
C PHE A 5 -44.90 -11.91 -18.91
N LEU A 6 -44.67 -11.96 -17.60
CA LEU A 6 -43.92 -10.95 -16.86
C LEU A 6 -42.42 -11.29 -16.96
N ALA A 7 -41.74 -10.67 -17.93
CA ALA A 7 -40.29 -10.72 -18.03
C ALA A 7 -39.68 -9.70 -17.05
N ILE A 8 -39.10 -10.18 -15.95
CA ILE A 8 -38.30 -9.38 -15.02
C ILE A 8 -36.86 -9.36 -15.54
N PRO A 9 -36.28 -8.21 -15.95
CA PRO A 9 -34.87 -8.15 -16.24
C PRO A 9 -34.11 -8.14 -14.90
N ILE A 10 -33.42 -9.24 -14.61
CA ILE A 10 -32.45 -9.34 -13.53
C ILE A 10 -31.28 -8.42 -13.89
N LEU A 11 -31.29 -7.21 -13.35
CA LEU A 11 -30.14 -6.30 -13.34
C LEU A 11 -29.04 -6.95 -12.52
N THR A 12 -28.13 -7.64 -13.21
CA THR A 12 -26.87 -8.13 -12.66
C THR A 12 -25.98 -6.93 -12.34
N LEU A 13 -26.16 -6.38 -11.14
CA LEU A 13 -25.21 -5.45 -10.52
C LEU A 13 -23.93 -6.23 -10.12
N ALA A 14 -23.21 -6.75 -11.10
CA ALA A 14 -21.83 -7.21 -10.92
C ALA A 14 -20.92 -5.98 -10.89
N SER A 15 -21.05 -5.16 -9.84
CA SER A 15 -20.02 -4.19 -9.51
C SER A 15 -18.84 -4.94 -8.89
N CYS A 16 -18.08 -5.66 -9.72
CA CYS A 16 -16.71 -6.00 -9.41
C CYS A 16 -15.96 -4.67 -9.31
N GLY A 17 -15.96 -4.07 -8.12
CA GLY A 17 -15.16 -2.90 -7.78
C GLY A 17 -13.69 -3.28 -7.81
N ALA A 18 -13.14 -3.45 -9.02
CA ALA A 18 -11.73 -3.69 -9.21
C ALA A 18 -11.00 -2.48 -8.65
N ASN A 19 -10.16 -2.71 -7.64
CA ASN A 19 -9.27 -1.69 -7.09
C ASN A 19 -8.20 -1.39 -8.15
N LYS A 20 -8.58 -0.52 -9.10
CA LYS A 20 -7.78 -0.17 -10.27
C LYS A 20 -6.62 0.71 -9.83
N TYR A 21 -5.44 0.46 -10.38
CA TYR A 21 -4.30 1.35 -10.18
C TYR A 21 -4.58 2.73 -10.82
N LEU A 22 -3.91 3.75 -10.29
CA LEU A 22 -3.86 5.08 -10.87
C LEU A 22 -2.52 5.27 -11.56
N THR A 23 -2.53 5.98 -12.69
CA THR A 23 -1.34 6.33 -13.47
C THR A 23 -1.41 7.78 -13.92
N SER A 24 -0.26 8.40 -14.16
CA SER A 24 -0.14 9.75 -14.72
C SER A 24 0.21 9.70 -16.22
N SER A 25 0.94 10.71 -16.70
CA SER A 25 1.44 10.81 -18.07
C SER A 25 2.51 9.76 -18.43
N THR A 26 3.12 9.11 -17.43
CA THR A 26 4.20 8.13 -17.64
C THR A 26 3.65 6.74 -17.93
N LYS A 27 4.08 6.18 -19.06
CA LYS A 27 3.67 4.84 -19.49
C LYS A 27 4.57 3.80 -18.84
N ALA A 28 4.01 2.62 -18.53
CA ALA A 28 4.79 1.50 -18.01
C ALA A 28 5.94 1.07 -18.93
N ALA A 29 5.80 1.27 -20.25
CA ALA A 29 6.85 0.99 -21.23
C ALA A 29 8.08 1.92 -21.09
N ASP A 30 7.90 3.13 -20.53
CA ASP A 30 8.99 4.08 -20.30
C ASP A 30 9.84 3.69 -19.07
N ILE A 31 9.34 2.77 -18.24
CA ILE A 31 9.94 2.36 -16.97
C ILE A 31 10.76 1.09 -17.19
N ALA A 32 11.99 1.25 -17.67
CA ALA A 32 12.90 0.12 -17.91
C ALA A 32 13.48 -0.44 -16.60
N SER A 33 13.77 0.43 -15.63
CA SER A 33 14.37 0.08 -14.34
C SER A 33 13.90 1.04 -13.25
N VAL A 34 13.78 0.55 -12.02
CA VAL A 34 13.24 1.27 -10.87
C VAL A 34 14.13 1.04 -9.65
N ASN A 35 14.76 2.08 -9.13
CA ASN A 35 15.37 1.98 -7.79
C ASN A 35 14.26 1.84 -6.75
N TYR A 36 14.51 1.25 -5.59
CA TYR A 36 13.45 1.06 -4.61
C TYR A 36 13.89 1.44 -3.21
N PHE A 37 13.03 2.17 -2.50
CA PHE A 37 13.25 2.47 -1.10
C PHE A 37 13.16 1.21 -0.25
N THR A 38 13.91 1.16 0.84
CA THR A 38 13.63 0.23 1.93
C THR A 38 12.14 0.30 2.28
N PRO A 39 11.39 -0.83 2.26
CA PRO A 39 9.97 -0.84 2.55
C PRO A 39 9.67 -0.27 3.93
N LEU A 40 8.60 0.51 4.04
CA LEU A 40 8.14 1.05 5.31
C LEU A 40 6.98 0.21 5.82
N CYS A 41 7.05 -0.28 7.05
CA CYS A 41 6.02 -1.14 7.63
C CYS A 41 5.51 -0.57 8.94
N TYR A 42 4.19 -0.48 9.07
CA TYR A 42 3.50 0.01 10.26
C TYR A 42 2.43 -0.98 10.68
N ILE A 43 2.86 -1.97 11.46
CA ILE A 43 1.96 -2.99 11.96
C ILE A 43 1.59 -2.67 13.40
N GLN A 44 0.29 -2.64 13.65
CA GLN A 44 -0.25 -2.54 14.99
C GLN A 44 -0.47 -3.94 15.56
N TYR A 45 -0.31 -4.11 16.86
CA TYR A 45 -0.75 -5.30 17.57
C TYR A 45 -1.98 -4.98 18.41
N ILE A 46 -3.03 -5.76 18.22
CA ILE A 46 -4.26 -5.63 19.01
C ILE A 46 -4.22 -6.63 20.15
N GLU A 47 -4.12 -6.09 21.36
CA GLU A 47 -4.18 -6.86 22.60
C GLU A 47 -5.62 -7.16 23.05
N LYS A 48 -5.74 -7.91 24.15
CA LYS A 48 -7.02 -8.12 24.84
C LYS A 48 -7.61 -6.76 25.23
N GLY A 49 -8.91 -6.56 25.01
CA GLY A 49 -9.56 -5.26 25.25
C GLY A 49 -9.56 -4.31 24.05
N ASN A 50 -9.21 -4.77 22.84
CA ASN A 50 -9.13 -3.96 21.60
C ASN A 50 -8.16 -2.77 21.68
N LYS A 51 -7.10 -2.90 22.47
CA LYS A 51 -6.06 -1.88 22.52
C LYS A 51 -5.09 -2.16 21.40
N ALA A 52 -5.17 -1.35 20.35
CA ALA A 52 -4.20 -1.34 19.26
C ALA A 52 -3.02 -0.46 19.67
N ALA A 53 -1.81 -1.01 19.58
CA ALA A 53 -0.57 -0.27 19.77
C ALA A 53 0.38 -0.58 18.61
N PHE A 54 1.30 0.33 18.32
CA PHE A 54 2.37 0.05 17.36
C PHE A 54 3.21 -1.16 17.83
N SER A 55 3.65 -2.00 16.90
CA SER A 55 4.51 -3.13 17.19
C SER A 55 5.77 -3.06 16.33
N ASP A 56 6.90 -2.72 16.96
CA ASP A 56 8.22 -2.73 16.31
C ASP A 56 8.53 -4.10 15.73
N SER A 57 8.36 -5.16 16.53
CA SER A 57 8.67 -6.54 16.11
C SER A 57 7.85 -6.99 14.89
N LEU A 58 6.53 -6.77 14.88
CA LEU A 58 5.73 -7.16 13.72
C LEU A 58 6.05 -6.30 12.50
N SER A 59 6.36 -5.02 12.70
CA SER A 59 6.74 -4.11 11.62
C SER A 59 8.06 -4.50 10.99
N GLU A 60 9.07 -4.85 11.80
CA GLU A 60 10.38 -5.29 11.33
C GLU A 60 10.31 -6.63 10.59
N ILE A 61 9.57 -7.61 11.12
CA ILE A 61 9.35 -8.90 10.44
C ILE A 61 8.65 -8.68 9.09
N SER A 62 7.63 -7.82 9.06
CA SER A 62 6.90 -7.53 7.82
C SER A 62 7.79 -6.81 6.81
N GLN A 63 8.60 -5.85 7.27
CA GLN A 63 9.57 -5.15 6.43
C GLN A 63 10.58 -6.10 5.81
N SER A 64 11.18 -6.98 6.63
CA SER A 64 12.13 -8.00 6.15
C SER A 64 11.50 -8.92 5.10
N LYS A 65 10.24 -9.33 5.30
CA LYS A 65 9.50 -10.14 4.32
C LYS A 65 9.22 -9.39 3.03
N VAL A 66 8.71 -8.16 3.10
CA VAL A 66 8.45 -7.33 1.90
C VAL A 66 9.75 -7.11 1.12
N ASP A 67 10.83 -6.78 1.82
CA ASP A 67 12.15 -6.53 1.23
C ASP A 67 12.72 -7.80 0.57
N SER A 68 12.63 -8.94 1.25
CA SER A 68 13.03 -10.25 0.70
C SER A 68 12.24 -10.59 -0.57
N ILE A 69 10.92 -10.39 -0.58
CA ILE A 69 10.09 -10.66 -1.76
C ILE A 69 10.46 -9.73 -2.92
N LEU A 70 10.70 -8.44 -2.65
CA LEU A 70 11.17 -7.49 -3.67
C LEU A 70 12.52 -7.92 -4.25
N ALA A 71 13.46 -8.37 -3.40
CA ALA A 71 14.76 -8.85 -3.83
C ALA A 71 14.66 -10.11 -4.71
N VAL A 72 13.87 -11.10 -4.28
CA VAL A 72 13.66 -12.36 -5.03
C VAL A 72 12.97 -12.11 -6.38
N LYS A 73 12.00 -11.19 -6.42
CA LYS A 73 11.23 -10.85 -7.63
C LYS A 73 11.74 -9.58 -8.34
N LYS A 74 13.01 -9.23 -8.15
CA LYS A 74 13.64 -8.02 -8.70
C LYS A 74 13.33 -7.84 -10.20
N THR A 75 13.44 -8.89 -11.00
CA THR A 75 13.16 -8.83 -12.45
C THR A 75 11.69 -8.54 -12.76
N SER A 76 10.75 -9.18 -12.06
CA SER A 76 9.30 -8.97 -12.29
C SER A 76 8.87 -7.53 -11.96
N PHE A 77 9.51 -6.91 -10.98
CA PHE A 77 9.24 -5.53 -10.58
C PHE A 77 10.18 -4.52 -11.26
N ARG A 78 11.07 -4.97 -12.17
CA ARG A 78 12.09 -4.15 -12.85
C ARG A 78 12.96 -3.36 -11.87
N LEU A 79 13.30 -3.94 -10.72
CA LEU A 79 14.07 -3.24 -9.70
C LEU A 79 15.55 -3.20 -10.08
N SER A 80 16.23 -2.12 -9.71
CA SER A 80 17.69 -1.96 -9.81
C SER A 80 18.32 -1.92 -8.43
N GLU A 81 18.60 -0.74 -7.91
CA GLU A 81 19.32 -0.55 -6.66
C GLU A 81 18.36 -0.17 -5.52
N LYS A 82 18.74 -0.60 -4.31
CA LYS A 82 18.01 -0.26 -3.10
C LYS A 82 18.48 1.10 -2.59
N ILE A 83 17.53 2.00 -2.35
CA ILE A 83 17.73 3.26 -1.66
C ILE A 83 17.57 3.00 -0.17
N VAL A 84 18.70 2.95 0.53
CA VAL A 84 18.74 2.72 1.98
C VAL A 84 18.49 4.03 2.72
N LEU A 85 17.67 3.96 3.78
CA LEU A 85 17.30 5.09 4.61
C LEU A 85 17.95 4.95 6.00
N ASP A 86 19.26 5.19 6.09
CA ASP A 86 20.04 4.98 7.32
C ASP A 86 19.86 6.09 8.37
N ASN A 87 19.22 7.19 7.99
CA ASN A 87 18.99 8.33 8.87
C ASN A 87 17.52 8.36 9.32
N ASP A 88 17.27 8.23 10.63
CA ASP A 88 15.92 8.23 11.20
C ASP A 88 15.12 9.51 10.91
N THR A 89 15.79 10.67 10.88
CA THR A 89 15.15 11.94 10.53
C THR A 89 14.70 11.93 9.07
N LEU A 90 15.55 11.43 8.17
CA LEU A 90 15.21 11.31 6.75
C LEU A 90 14.08 10.31 6.55
N LYS A 91 14.16 9.15 7.22
CA LYS A 91 13.11 8.13 7.23
C LYS A 91 11.79 8.79 7.60
N GLN A 92 11.68 9.38 8.80
CA GLN A 92 10.46 10.05 9.28
C GLN A 92 9.90 11.12 8.33
N LYS A 93 10.75 11.86 7.61
CA LYS A 93 10.28 12.82 6.59
C LYS A 93 9.59 12.11 5.44
N ILE A 94 10.20 11.06 4.91
CA ILE A 94 9.61 10.22 3.86
C ILE A 94 8.30 9.59 4.33
N GLU A 95 8.25 9.08 5.58
CA GLU A 95 7.01 8.50 6.12
C GLU A 95 5.85 9.51 6.10
N ARG A 96 6.11 10.74 6.54
CA ARG A 96 5.11 11.82 6.54
C ARG A 96 4.72 12.24 5.13
N GLU A 97 5.68 12.32 4.21
CA GLU A 97 5.41 12.63 2.80
C GLU A 97 4.56 11.54 2.14
N LEU A 98 4.86 10.26 2.34
CA LEU A 98 4.07 9.16 1.81
C LEU A 98 2.65 9.11 2.41
N ALA A 99 2.52 9.34 3.73
CA ALA A 99 1.21 9.45 4.37
C ALA A 99 0.40 10.63 3.80
N TYR A 100 1.04 11.78 3.59
CA TYR A 100 0.43 12.92 2.92
C TYR A 100 -0.05 12.58 1.50
N LEU A 101 0.78 11.89 0.72
CA LEU A 101 0.44 11.47 -0.64
C LEU A 101 -0.72 10.46 -0.65
N VAL A 102 -0.74 9.45 0.24
CA VAL A 102 -1.88 8.53 0.35
C VAL A 102 -3.17 9.29 0.63
N ARG A 103 -3.15 10.23 1.59
CA ARG A 103 -4.32 11.04 1.92
C ARG A 103 -4.79 11.87 0.73
N LEU A 104 -3.85 12.57 0.06
CA LEU A 104 -4.15 13.43 -1.08
C LEU A 104 -4.73 12.64 -2.26
N ILE A 105 -4.12 11.50 -2.60
CA ILE A 105 -4.58 10.61 -3.67
C ILE A 105 -5.93 10.01 -3.33
N THR A 106 -6.16 9.61 -2.07
CA THR A 106 -7.45 9.06 -1.64
C THR A 106 -8.57 10.10 -1.77
N GLN A 107 -8.29 11.37 -1.44
CA GLN A 107 -9.25 12.47 -1.57
C GLN A 107 -9.52 12.83 -3.03
N ARG A 108 -8.48 12.92 -3.86
CA ARG A 108 -8.59 13.36 -5.26
C ARG A 108 -8.96 12.24 -6.24
N LYS A 109 -8.69 10.98 -5.87
CA LYS A 109 -8.86 9.77 -6.68
C LYS A 109 -8.13 9.79 -8.04
N LYS A 110 -7.08 10.61 -8.16
CA LYS A 110 -6.30 10.81 -9.39
C LYS A 110 -4.88 11.30 -9.07
N LEU A 111 -3.94 11.15 -10.00
CA LEU A 111 -2.52 11.53 -9.80
C LEU A 111 -2.16 12.86 -10.46
N GLU A 112 -2.93 13.32 -11.43
CA GLU A 112 -2.63 14.53 -12.20
C GLU A 112 -2.56 15.76 -11.29
N GLY A 113 -1.48 16.53 -11.43
CA GLY A 113 -1.24 17.73 -10.63
C GLY A 113 -0.80 17.45 -9.20
N ILE A 114 -0.37 16.22 -8.87
CA ILE A 114 0.32 15.91 -7.62
C ILE A 114 1.83 15.84 -7.91
N PRO A 115 2.62 16.87 -7.53
CA PRO A 115 4.07 16.84 -7.73
C PRO A 115 4.74 15.89 -6.74
N LEU A 116 6.02 15.57 -6.98
CA LEU A 116 6.84 14.92 -5.97
C LEU A 116 6.99 15.81 -4.74
N THR A 117 7.06 15.17 -3.58
CA THR A 117 7.34 15.86 -2.33
C THR A 117 8.83 16.17 -2.20
N PRO A 118 9.21 17.23 -1.47
CA PRO A 118 10.59 17.74 -1.49
C PRO A 118 11.66 16.72 -1.12
N THR A 119 11.40 15.85 -0.14
CA THR A 119 12.39 14.87 0.30
C THR A 119 12.56 13.77 -0.74
N ILE A 120 11.46 13.25 -1.29
CA ILE A 120 11.48 12.25 -2.37
C ILE A 120 12.19 12.82 -3.59
N ASP A 121 11.80 14.00 -4.07
CA ASP A 121 12.42 14.67 -5.23
C ASP A 121 13.94 14.87 -5.04
N SER A 122 14.35 15.34 -3.86
CA SER A 122 15.76 15.53 -3.53
C SER A 122 16.55 14.21 -3.59
N ILE A 123 15.99 13.11 -3.08
CA ILE A 123 16.67 11.81 -3.09
C ILE A 123 16.84 11.31 -4.52
N LEU A 124 15.77 11.32 -5.33
CA LEU A 124 15.85 10.83 -6.71
C LEU A 124 16.85 11.65 -7.54
N LYS A 125 16.84 12.98 -7.39
CA LYS A 125 17.80 13.86 -8.06
C LYS A 125 19.24 13.59 -7.63
N SER A 126 19.49 13.42 -6.33
CA SER A 126 20.84 13.13 -5.82
C SER A 126 21.39 11.80 -6.32
N GLY A 127 20.53 10.79 -6.49
CA GLY A 127 20.91 9.48 -7.04
C GLY A 127 21.00 9.42 -8.56
N SER A 128 20.72 10.52 -9.27
CA SER A 128 20.55 10.54 -10.75
C SER A 128 19.55 9.51 -11.26
N GLN A 129 18.52 9.22 -10.46
CA GLN A 129 17.53 8.20 -10.78
C GLN A 129 16.24 8.84 -11.25
N ARG A 130 15.75 8.38 -12.40
CA ARG A 130 14.45 8.83 -12.90
C ARG A 130 13.30 8.19 -12.14
N PHE A 131 13.35 6.87 -11.92
CA PHE A 131 12.25 6.12 -11.32
C PHE A 131 12.63 5.54 -9.96
N ALA A 132 11.72 5.71 -8.99
CA ALA A 132 11.84 5.03 -7.70
C ALA A 132 10.52 4.43 -7.22
N LEU A 133 10.58 3.22 -6.66
CA LEU A 133 9.48 2.50 -6.03
C LEU A 133 9.52 2.73 -4.52
N ALA A 134 8.43 3.23 -3.94
CA ALA A 134 8.18 3.13 -2.51
C ALA A 134 7.05 2.14 -2.24
N THR A 135 7.27 1.28 -1.25
CA THR A 135 6.24 0.38 -0.72
C THR A 135 5.98 0.68 0.75
N VAL A 136 4.70 0.67 1.12
CA VAL A 136 4.27 0.83 2.52
C VAL A 136 3.35 -0.32 2.89
N ALA A 137 3.64 -1.01 3.99
CA ALA A 137 2.75 -1.97 4.60
C ALA A 137 2.09 -1.37 5.84
N THR A 138 0.77 -1.51 5.95
CA THR A 138 0.03 -1.17 7.17
C THR A 138 -0.89 -2.32 7.52
N GLY A 139 -1.14 -2.54 8.80
CA GLY A 139 -2.05 -3.60 9.18
C GLY A 139 -2.13 -3.81 10.68
N PHE A 140 -2.81 -4.88 11.05
CA PHE A 140 -3.01 -5.25 12.43
C PHE A 140 -2.67 -6.74 12.58
N GLY A 141 -1.73 -7.06 13.47
CA GLY A 141 -1.64 -8.36 14.09
C GLY A 141 -2.59 -8.41 15.29
N ARG A 142 -3.01 -9.60 15.68
CA ARG A 142 -3.93 -9.77 16.80
C ARG A 142 -3.55 -10.99 17.61
N ARG A 143 -3.69 -10.92 18.93
CA ARG A 143 -3.58 -12.11 19.79
C ARG A 143 -4.58 -13.18 19.31
N LYS A 144 -4.51 -14.42 19.79
CA LYS A 144 -5.62 -15.40 19.68
C LYS A 144 -6.40 -15.47 21.01
N GLY A 145 -7.74 -15.40 21.01
CA GLY A 145 -8.61 -15.57 22.19
C GLY A 145 -9.81 -14.61 22.34
N ASN A 146 -10.98 -15.18 22.67
CA ASN A 146 -12.24 -14.56 23.15
C ASN A 146 -12.70 -13.22 22.51
N TYR A 147 -12.93 -13.23 21.20
CA TYR A 147 -13.31 -12.06 20.39
C TYR A 147 -14.81 -11.78 20.26
N GLY A 148 -15.67 -12.69 20.71
CA GLY A 148 -17.11 -12.61 20.46
C GLY A 148 -17.84 -11.45 21.14
N GLY A 149 -17.25 -10.81 22.16
CA GLY A 149 -17.92 -9.79 22.98
C GLY A 149 -17.29 -8.39 22.95
N GLN A 150 -16.19 -8.20 22.24
CA GLN A 150 -15.43 -6.94 22.27
C GLN A 150 -15.23 -6.43 20.84
N VAL A 151 -16.27 -5.87 20.25
CA VAL A 151 -16.13 -5.01 19.06
C VAL A 151 -16.13 -3.56 19.55
N ALA A 152 -14.98 -3.10 20.05
CA ALA A 152 -14.82 -1.66 20.26
C ALA A 152 -14.71 -1.02 18.87
N LYS A 153 -15.73 -0.23 18.50
CA LYS A 153 -15.83 0.51 17.24
C LYS A 153 -14.91 1.74 17.27
N GLY A 154 -13.64 1.56 17.57
CA GLY A 154 -12.64 2.63 17.55
C GLY A 154 -12.13 2.85 16.14
N ALA A 155 -12.07 4.11 15.70
CA ALA A 155 -11.30 4.50 14.53
C ALA A 155 -9.87 4.84 14.99
N ALA A 156 -8.87 4.17 14.42
CA ALA A 156 -7.48 4.60 14.57
C ALA A 156 -7.18 5.70 13.54
N ILE A 157 -6.48 6.75 13.96
CA ILE A 157 -5.99 7.84 13.10
C ILE A 157 -4.54 8.13 13.49
N GLY A 158 -3.65 8.24 12.51
CA GLY A 158 -2.24 8.57 12.72
C GLY A 158 -1.35 8.10 11.56
N ILE A 159 -0.03 8.28 11.69
CA ILE A 159 0.95 7.88 10.66
C ILE A 159 0.85 6.38 10.36
N LEU A 160 0.59 5.55 11.37
CA LEU A 160 0.41 4.09 11.22
C LEU A 160 -0.77 3.70 10.33
N THR A 161 -1.74 4.61 10.22
CA THR A 161 -2.93 4.50 9.36
C THR A 161 -2.81 5.38 8.12
N LEU A 162 -1.64 5.97 7.89
CA LEU A 162 -1.35 6.97 6.86
C LEU A 162 -2.32 8.16 6.89
N GLY A 163 -2.71 8.56 8.10
CA GLY A 163 -3.65 9.63 8.38
C GLY A 163 -5.11 9.31 8.05
N MET A 164 -5.45 8.04 7.77
CA MET A 164 -6.80 7.61 7.45
C MET A 164 -7.54 7.10 8.68
N ALA A 165 -8.84 7.39 8.77
CA ALA A 165 -9.70 6.74 9.76
C ALA A 165 -9.97 5.30 9.33
N VAL A 166 -9.42 4.32 10.06
CA VAL A 166 -9.66 2.89 9.83
C VAL A 166 -10.36 2.27 11.03
N PRO A 167 -11.44 1.50 10.82
CA PRO A 167 -12.09 0.77 11.90
C PRO A 167 -11.13 -0.28 12.44
N THR A 168 -11.16 -0.51 13.75
CA THR A 168 -10.38 -1.59 14.38
C THR A 168 -10.84 -2.93 13.79
N PRO A 169 -9.96 -3.70 13.14
CA PRO A 169 -10.36 -4.90 12.44
C PRO A 169 -10.68 -6.03 13.42
N VAL A 170 -11.63 -6.88 13.04
CA VAL A 170 -12.04 -8.05 13.82
C VAL A 170 -10.94 -9.13 13.83
N LYS A 171 -10.20 -9.25 12.72
CA LYS A 171 -9.09 -10.20 12.54
C LYS A 171 -7.80 -9.48 12.17
N SER A 172 -6.67 -10.20 12.24
CA SER A 172 -5.41 -9.72 11.69
C SER A 172 -5.56 -9.41 10.20
N ASN A 173 -4.90 -8.36 9.73
CA ASN A 173 -4.86 -7.99 8.33
C ASN A 173 -3.58 -7.27 7.92
N VAL A 174 -3.37 -7.20 6.60
CA VAL A 174 -2.33 -6.37 5.98
C VAL A 174 -2.87 -5.71 4.72
N THR A 175 -2.40 -4.48 4.50
CA THR A 175 -2.63 -3.67 3.31
C THR A 175 -1.28 -3.13 2.85
N LEU A 176 -1.02 -3.22 1.56
CA LEU A 176 0.18 -2.71 0.92
C LEU A 176 -0.17 -1.53 0.02
N TYR A 177 0.72 -0.56 -0.04
CA TYR A 177 0.69 0.58 -0.95
C TYR A 177 1.95 0.54 -1.80
N ALA A 178 1.82 0.84 -3.08
CA ALA A 178 2.94 1.02 -3.98
C ALA A 178 2.83 2.37 -4.69
N PHE A 179 3.97 3.04 -4.80
CA PHE A 179 4.17 4.26 -5.55
C PHE A 179 5.34 4.08 -6.51
N ILE A 180 5.21 4.52 -7.76
CA ILE A 180 6.38 4.76 -8.62
C ILE A 180 6.45 6.25 -8.89
N PHE A 181 7.59 6.85 -8.59
CA PHE A 181 7.89 8.27 -8.80
C PHE A 181 8.65 8.45 -10.11
N ASP A 182 8.37 9.52 -10.86
CA ASP A 182 9.16 9.97 -12.02
C ASP A 182 9.77 11.35 -11.71
N ALA A 183 11.06 11.39 -11.40
CA ALA A 183 11.79 12.61 -11.10
C ALA A 183 12.02 13.52 -12.31
N GLN A 184 12.06 12.96 -13.52
CA GLN A 184 12.23 13.77 -14.73
C GLN A 184 10.98 14.61 -14.99
N LYS A 185 9.80 14.05 -14.72
CA LYS A 185 8.51 14.74 -14.89
C LYS A 185 7.96 15.36 -13.61
N ASN A 186 8.63 15.16 -12.48
CA ASN A 186 8.17 15.60 -11.16
C ASN A 186 6.74 15.14 -10.84
N GLU A 187 6.45 13.86 -11.04
CA GLU A 187 5.11 13.28 -10.85
C GLU A 187 5.14 11.90 -10.20
N ILE A 188 4.00 11.48 -9.67
CA ILE A 188 3.76 10.08 -9.29
C ILE A 188 3.29 9.35 -10.54
N ALA A 189 4.15 8.51 -11.11
CA ALA A 189 3.87 7.71 -12.31
C ALA A 189 2.77 6.67 -12.10
N TYR A 190 2.76 6.07 -10.90
CA TYR A 190 1.86 4.98 -10.56
C TYR A 190 1.54 4.97 -9.06
N TYR A 191 0.29 4.62 -8.74
CA TYR A 191 -0.15 4.33 -7.39
C TYR A 191 -1.17 3.20 -7.37
N LYS A 192 -1.02 2.27 -6.43
CA LYS A 192 -2.08 1.32 -6.08
C LYS A 192 -1.98 0.95 -4.61
N LYS A 193 -3.12 0.61 -4.02
CA LYS A 193 -3.21 -0.04 -2.72
C LYS A 193 -3.83 -1.41 -2.86
N SER A 194 -3.43 -2.38 -2.06
CA SER A 194 -4.11 -3.67 -1.99
C SER A 194 -5.42 -3.53 -1.22
N LEU A 195 -6.32 -4.50 -1.36
CA LEU A 195 -7.43 -4.64 -0.43
C LEU A 195 -6.91 -5.30 0.86
N PRO A 196 -7.43 -4.92 2.04
CA PRO A 196 -7.08 -5.62 3.27
C PRO A 196 -7.39 -7.11 3.16
N VAL A 197 -6.42 -7.97 3.45
CA VAL A 197 -6.61 -9.43 3.48
C VAL A 197 -6.58 -9.89 4.94
N GLU A 198 -7.56 -10.70 5.34
CA GLU A 198 -7.67 -11.26 6.69
C GLU A 198 -6.63 -12.37 6.94
N LYS A 199 -5.36 -11.99 7.04
CA LYS A 199 -4.20 -12.84 7.34
C LYS A 199 -3.26 -12.11 8.29
N GLU A 200 -2.36 -12.86 8.93
CA GLU A 200 -1.32 -12.24 9.73
C GLU A 200 -0.46 -11.30 8.87
N PRO A 201 -0.08 -10.11 9.37
CA PRO A 201 0.74 -9.17 8.62
C PRO A 201 2.15 -9.68 8.33
N THR A 202 2.56 -10.77 8.99
CA THR A 202 3.82 -11.48 8.77
C THR A 202 3.66 -12.76 7.92
N ASP A 203 2.46 -13.04 7.40
CA ASP A 203 2.21 -14.15 6.48
C ASP A 203 2.84 -13.86 5.11
N GLU A 204 3.91 -14.58 4.78
CA GLU A 204 4.72 -14.34 3.59
C GLU A 204 3.95 -14.54 2.28
N LYS A 205 3.11 -15.59 2.22
CA LYS A 205 2.31 -15.88 1.03
C LYS A 205 1.25 -14.80 0.81
N ALA A 206 0.66 -14.29 1.89
CA ALA A 206 -0.29 -13.18 1.82
C ALA A 206 0.39 -11.89 1.33
N ILE A 207 1.56 -11.56 1.89
CA ILE A 207 2.35 -10.40 1.48
C ILE A 207 2.77 -10.51 0.02
N GLU A 208 3.33 -11.65 -0.39
CA GLU A 208 3.78 -11.90 -1.77
C GLU A 208 2.62 -11.74 -2.75
N LYS A 209 1.48 -12.39 -2.46
CA LYS A 209 0.29 -12.31 -3.31
C LYS A 209 -0.21 -10.87 -3.44
N GLN A 210 -0.27 -10.13 -2.33
CA GLN A 210 -0.69 -8.73 -2.39
C GLN A 210 0.31 -7.87 -3.15
N LEU A 211 1.61 -8.04 -2.92
CA LEU A 211 2.67 -7.25 -3.55
C LEU A 211 2.71 -7.49 -5.06
N THR A 212 2.66 -8.75 -5.51
CA THR A 212 2.52 -9.11 -6.92
C THR A 212 1.23 -8.52 -7.50
N GLY A 213 0.11 -8.69 -6.82
CA GLY A 213 -1.18 -8.15 -7.25
C GLY A 213 -1.24 -6.62 -7.31
N LEU A 214 -0.28 -5.89 -6.71
CA LEU A 214 -0.19 -4.45 -6.93
C LEU A 214 0.12 -4.17 -8.40
N PHE A 215 1.16 -4.80 -8.95
CA PHE A 215 1.71 -4.44 -10.26
C PHE A 215 1.08 -5.18 -11.46
N GLU A 216 0.23 -6.18 -11.20
CA GLU A 216 -0.53 -6.90 -12.21
C GLU A 216 -1.36 -5.95 -13.09
N GLY A 217 -1.16 -6.05 -14.41
CA GLY A 217 -1.77 -5.21 -15.43
C GLY A 217 -1.07 -3.87 -15.67
N TYR A 218 -0.02 -3.54 -14.91
CA TYR A 218 0.79 -2.34 -15.12
C TYR A 218 2.22 -2.67 -15.58
N LEU A 219 2.99 -3.42 -14.79
CA LEU A 219 4.37 -3.79 -15.17
C LEU A 219 4.45 -5.09 -15.98
N TYR A 220 3.46 -5.97 -15.82
CA TYR A 220 3.32 -7.26 -16.50
C TYR A 220 1.85 -7.68 -16.54
#